data_AF-A0A645ELD3-F1
#
_entry.id   AF-A0A645ELD3-F1
#
_cell.length_a   1.000
_cell.length_b   1.000
_cell.length_c   1.000
_cell.angle_alpha   90.00
_cell.angle_beta   90.00
_cell.angle_gamma   90.00
#
_symmetry.space_group_name_H-M   'P 1'
#
loop_
_entity.id
_entity.type
_entity.pdbx_description
1 polymer ?
#
loop_
_entity_poly.entity_id
_entity_poly.type
_entity_poly.pdbx_seq_one_letter_code
_entity_poly.pdbx_strand_id
1 'polypeptide(L)'
;MIICGAVLFFCLFVVYAAFSFFTLEGLEFMNIFTDGGREFGRYPFSVYGRDALRVLTYAVPLALVQYYPLLYLLGRETGVLYMFSPLLALLFAVPAYLLWRFGLRRYKSTGS
;
A
#
# COMPACT_ATOMS: atom_id res chain seq x y z
N MET A 1 -5.34 -2.25 -12.74
CA MET A 1 -4.52 -3.06 -11.81
C MET A 1 -3.07 -2.63 -11.82
N ILE A 2 -2.33 -2.75 -12.94
CA ILE A 2 -0.88 -2.47 -12.99
C ILE A 2 -0.54 -1.02 -12.61
N ILE A 3 -1.17 -0.02 -13.25
CA ILE A 3 -0.87 1.40 -12.99
C ILE A 3 -1.21 1.78 -11.53
N CYS A 4 -2.42 1.44 -11.06
CA CYS A 4 -2.81 1.71 -9.68
C CYS A 4 -1.87 1.02 -8.68
N GLY A 5 -1.44 -0.21 -8.98
CA GLY A 5 -0.44 -0.92 -8.18
C GLY A 5 0.91 -0.24 -8.16
N ALA A 6 1.41 0.22 -9.30
CA ALA A 6 2.65 0.98 -9.39
C ALA A 6 2.58 2.27 -8.57
N VAL A 7 1.47 3.00 -8.65
CA VAL A 7 1.23 4.21 -7.84
C VAL A 7 1.17 3.88 -6.34
N LEU A 8 0.52 2.78 -5.96
CA LEU A 8 0.45 2.34 -4.57
C LEU A 8 1.83 1.99 -4.01
N PHE A 9 2.63 1.22 -4.75
CA PHE A 9 4.02 0.91 -4.39
C PHE A 9 4.88 2.16 -4.31
N PHE A 10 4.73 3.09 -5.26
CA PHE A 10 5.39 4.39 -5.19
C PHE A 10 5.03 5.14 -3.90
N CYS A 11 3.75 5.16 -3.50
CA CYS A 11 3.33 5.78 -2.25
C CYS A 11 3.92 5.09 -1.02
N LEU A 12 4.04 3.76 -1.02
CA LEU A 12 4.74 3.00 0.04
C LEU A 12 6.22 3.42 0.17
N PHE A 13 6.91 3.58 -0.96
CA PHE A 13 8.29 4.07 -0.96
C PHE A 13 8.40 5.53 -0.50
N VAL A 14 7.42 6.38 -0.83
CA VAL A 14 7.35 7.76 -0.30
C VAL A 14 7.16 7.76 1.21
N VAL A 15 6.29 6.90 1.74
CA VAL A 15 6.11 6.73 3.19
C VAL A 15 7.42 6.29 3.84
N TYR A 16 8.10 5.30 3.25
CA TYR A 16 9.42 4.83 3.69
C TYR A 16 10.44 5.97 3.76
N ALA A 17 10.57 6.73 2.67
CA ALA A 17 11.49 7.87 2.61
C ALA A 17 11.10 8.99 3.59
N ALA A 18 9.81 9.21 3.83
CA ALA A 18 9.33 10.20 4.79
C ALA A 18 9.73 9.85 6.23
N PHE A 19 9.81 8.57 6.58
CA PHE A 19 10.27 8.14 7.91
C PHE A 19 11.75 8.44 8.16
N SER A 20 12.58 8.52 7.12
CA SER A 20 13.99 8.91 7.25
C SER A 20 14.19 10.34 7.77
N PHE A 21 13.14 11.18 7.76
CA PHE A 21 13.17 12.49 8.43
C PHE A 21 13.08 12.40 9.96
N PHE A 22 12.62 11.27 10.50
CA PHE A 22 12.32 11.09 11.92
C PHE A 22 13.26 10.11 12.62
N THR A 23 13.73 9.09 11.89
CA THR A 23 14.62 8.07 12.44
C THR A 23 15.82 7.84 11.53
N LEU A 24 16.96 7.58 12.17
CA LEU A 24 18.21 7.17 11.52
C LEU A 24 18.38 5.64 11.53
N GLU A 25 17.53 4.92 12.26
CA GLU A 25 17.57 3.46 12.34
C GLU A 25 16.96 2.83 11.08
N GLY A 26 17.45 1.63 10.74
CA GLY A 26 16.92 0.84 9.62
C GLY A 26 15.42 0.57 9.81
N LEU A 27 14.61 1.05 8.88
CA LEU A 27 13.16 0.83 8.84
C LEU A 27 12.83 -0.57 8.32
N GLU A 28 13.44 -1.61 8.91
CA GLU A 28 13.32 -3.01 8.50
C GLU A 28 11.86 -3.49 8.46
N PHE A 29 11.01 -2.97 9.35
CA PHE A 29 9.59 -3.31 9.38
C PHE A 29 8.84 -2.89 8.11
N MET A 30 9.32 -1.89 7.38
CA MET A 30 8.70 -1.46 6.12
C MET A 30 8.88 -2.49 5.00
N ASN A 31 9.94 -3.31 5.08
CA ASN A 31 10.15 -4.41 4.15
C ASN A 31 9.03 -5.46 4.26
N ILE A 32 8.36 -5.57 5.41
CA ILE A 32 7.18 -6.43 5.58
C ILE A 32 6.08 -6.02 4.61
N PHE A 33 5.90 -4.72 4.33
CA PHE A 33 4.87 -4.25 3.42
C PHE A 33 5.26 -4.38 1.95
N THR A 34 6.54 -4.19 1.60
CA THR A 34 7.02 -4.34 0.23
C THR A 34 7.17 -5.81 -0.16
N ASP A 35 7.87 -6.60 0.65
CA ASP A 35 8.14 -8.01 0.41
C ASP A 35 6.92 -8.86 0.75
N GLY A 36 6.26 -8.58 1.88
CA GLY A 36 5.00 -9.24 2.22
C GLY A 36 3.89 -8.90 1.23
N GLY A 37 3.88 -7.70 0.64
CA GLY A 37 2.99 -7.38 -0.47
C GLY A 37 3.29 -8.15 -1.75
N ARG A 38 4.57 -8.43 -2.02
CA ARG A 38 5.00 -9.29 -3.14
C ARG A 38 4.59 -10.75 -2.92
N GLU A 39 4.76 -11.28 -1.72
CA GLU A 39 4.33 -12.64 -1.36
C GLU A 39 2.80 -12.77 -1.30
N PHE A 40 2.10 -11.73 -0.85
CA PHE A 40 0.64 -11.67 -0.83
C PHE A 40 0.03 -11.91 -2.21
N GLY A 41 0.71 -11.47 -3.27
CA GLY A 41 0.26 -11.70 -4.63
C GLY A 41 0.43 -13.13 -5.16
N ARG A 42 1.05 -14.03 -4.40
CA ARG A 42 1.29 -15.43 -4.80
C ARG A 42 0.25 -16.40 -4.29
N TYR A 43 -0.39 -16.11 -3.17
CA TYR A 43 -1.33 -17.03 -2.53
C TYR A 43 -2.75 -16.48 -2.47
N PRO A 44 -3.77 -17.32 -2.69
CA PRO A 44 -5.16 -16.90 -2.58
C PRO A 44 -5.49 -16.54 -1.14
N PHE A 45 -6.37 -15.54 -1.01
CA PHE A 45 -6.72 -14.91 0.25
C PHE A 45 -7.29 -15.87 1.31
N SER A 46 -7.86 -17.01 0.89
CA SER A 46 -8.33 -18.08 1.78
C SER A 46 -7.26 -18.60 2.75
N VAL A 47 -5.97 -18.40 2.45
CA VAL A 47 -4.85 -18.83 3.29
C VAL A 47 -4.57 -17.87 4.46
N TYR A 48 -4.76 -16.56 4.28
CA TYR A 48 -4.35 -15.54 5.27
C TYR A 48 -5.41 -15.20 6.32
N GLY A 49 -6.67 -15.55 6.08
CA GLY A 49 -7.77 -15.27 7.01
C GLY A 49 -8.28 -13.81 6.95
N ARG A 50 -9.45 -13.58 7.56
CA ARG A 50 -10.22 -12.33 7.39
C ARG A 50 -9.53 -11.09 7.96
N ASP A 51 -8.74 -11.23 9.01
CA ASP A 51 -8.10 -10.08 9.67
C ASP A 51 -6.95 -9.51 8.84
N ALA A 52 -6.14 -10.39 8.23
CA ALA A 52 -5.16 -9.97 7.24
C ALA A 52 -5.82 -9.21 6.08
N LEU A 53 -7.06 -9.58 5.69
CA LEU A 53 -7.75 -8.91 4.57
C LEU A 53 -8.05 -7.48 4.92
N ARG A 54 -8.54 -7.27 6.14
CA ARG A 54 -8.91 -5.95 6.63
C ARG A 54 -7.70 -5.05 6.67
N VAL A 55 -6.57 -5.54 7.19
CA VAL A 55 -5.32 -4.76 7.19
C VAL A 55 -4.89 -4.43 5.75
N LEU A 56 -4.87 -5.41 4.86
CA LEU A 56 -4.45 -5.22 3.48
C LEU A 56 -5.45 -4.45 2.61
N THR A 57 -6.70 -4.33 3.04
CA THR A 57 -7.74 -3.52 2.36
C THR A 57 -7.73 -2.09 2.85
N TYR A 58 -7.64 -1.88 4.17
CA TYR A 58 -7.86 -0.57 4.78
C TYR A 58 -6.58 0.17 5.19
N ALA A 59 -5.50 -0.54 5.55
CA ALA A 59 -4.26 0.09 6.00
C ALA A 59 -3.29 0.38 4.84
N VAL A 60 -3.03 -0.59 3.96
CA VAL A 60 -2.05 -0.46 2.84
C VAL A 60 -2.69 -0.60 1.45
N PRO A 61 -4.02 -0.60 1.36
CA PRO A 61 -4.83 -1.05 0.20
C PRO A 61 -4.28 -2.08 -0.83
N LEU A 62 -3.36 -2.98 -0.48
CA LEU A 62 -2.83 -4.01 -1.39
C LEU A 62 -3.93 -4.93 -1.97
N ALA A 63 -4.93 -5.28 -1.17
CA ALA A 63 -6.02 -6.14 -1.63
C ALA A 63 -6.86 -5.47 -2.74
N LEU A 64 -7.02 -4.14 -2.71
CA LEU A 64 -7.78 -3.38 -3.71
C LEU A 64 -7.15 -3.40 -5.11
N VAL A 65 -5.82 -3.55 -5.20
CA VAL A 65 -5.12 -3.55 -6.49
C VAL A 65 -5.17 -4.91 -7.17
N GLN A 66 -5.17 -6.00 -6.39
CA GLN A 66 -4.98 -7.34 -6.92
C GLN A 66 -6.12 -8.31 -6.58
N TYR A 67 -6.53 -8.39 -5.32
CA TYR A 67 -7.47 -9.43 -4.86
C TYR A 67 -8.89 -9.21 -5.39
N TYR A 68 -9.49 -8.05 -5.13
CA TYR A 68 -10.87 -7.77 -5.53
C TYR A 68 -11.08 -7.78 -7.06
N PRO A 69 -10.20 -7.20 -7.90
CA PRO A 69 -10.36 -7.29 -9.35
C PRO A 69 -10.16 -8.73 -9.86
N LEU A 70 -9.30 -9.52 -9.20
CA LEU A 70 -9.11 -10.93 -9.55
C LEU A 70 -10.37 -11.75 -9.27
N LEU A 71 -11.11 -11.46 -8.18
CA LEU A 71 -12.42 -12.08 -7.93
C LEU A 71 -13.41 -11.82 -9.06
N TYR A 72 -13.42 -10.59 -9.58
CA TYR A 72 -14.24 -10.21 -10.73
C TYR A 72 -13.83 -10.94 -12.00
N LEU A 73 -12.52 -10.96 -12.31
CA LEU A 73 -11.97 -11.64 -13.49
C LEU A 73 -12.19 -13.16 -13.46
N LEU A 74 -12.15 -13.77 -12.28
CA LEU A 74 -12.41 -15.20 -12.10
C LEU A 74 -13.91 -15.55 -12.07
N GLY A 75 -14.80 -14.55 -12.23
CA GLY A 75 -16.25 -14.75 -12.17
C GLY A 75 -16.76 -15.18 -10.80
N ARG A 76 -15.96 -14.99 -9.73
CA ARG A 76 -16.38 -15.29 -8.35
C ARG A 76 -17.27 -14.20 -7.78
N GLU A 77 -17.13 -12.98 -8.28
CA GLU A 77 -17.94 -11.82 -7.93
C GLU A 77 -18.33 -11.08 -9.21
N THR A 78 -19.58 -10.63 -9.32
CA THR A 78 -20.08 -9.94 -10.54
C THR A 78 -20.26 -8.44 -10.34
N GLY A 79 -20.03 -7.93 -9.13
CA GLY A 79 -20.13 -6.51 -8.83
C GLY A 79 -19.08 -5.70 -9.57
N VAL A 80 -19.51 -4.73 -10.38
CA VAL A 80 -18.62 -3.85 -11.15
C VAL A 80 -17.65 -3.07 -10.25
N LEU A 81 -18.03 -2.82 -8.99
CA LEU A 81 -17.15 -2.21 -7.98
C LEU A 81 -15.86 -3.00 -7.74
N TYR A 82 -15.88 -4.33 -7.86
CA TYR A 82 -14.69 -5.17 -7.71
C TYR A 82 -13.70 -4.92 -8.85
N MET A 83 -14.17 -4.67 -10.06
CA MET A 83 -13.34 -4.29 -11.22
C MET A 83 -12.64 -2.94 -11.01
N PHE A 84 -13.35 -1.96 -10.44
CA PHE A 84 -12.84 -0.61 -10.20
C PHE A 84 -12.14 -0.42 -8.85
N SER A 85 -12.10 -1.45 -8.01
CA SER A 85 -11.40 -1.43 -6.72
C SER A 85 -9.95 -0.89 -6.76
N PRO A 86 -9.14 -1.06 -7.83
CA PRO A 86 -7.79 -0.48 -7.85
C PRO A 86 -7.78 1.05 -7.82
N LEU A 87 -8.85 1.70 -8.24
CA LEU A 87 -8.97 3.17 -8.16
C LEU A 87 -9.07 3.64 -6.72
N LEU A 88 -9.73 2.88 -5.85
CA LEU A 88 -9.84 3.20 -4.43
C LEU A 88 -8.47 3.15 -3.73
N ALA A 89 -7.54 2.32 -4.20
CA ALA A 89 -6.18 2.27 -3.68
C ALA A 89 -5.41 3.59 -3.87
N LEU A 90 -5.79 4.41 -4.86
CA LEU A 90 -5.15 5.70 -5.12
C LEU A 90 -5.38 6.70 -3.98
N LEU A 91 -6.40 6.50 -3.15
CA LEU A 91 -6.64 7.32 -1.95
C LEU A 91 -5.46 7.24 -0.97
N PHE A 92 -4.65 6.18 -1.02
CA PHE A 92 -3.44 6.04 -0.22
C PHE A 92 -2.35 7.09 -0.54
N ALA A 93 -2.44 7.74 -1.71
CA ALA A 93 -1.55 8.85 -2.04
C ALA A 93 -1.74 10.04 -1.08
N VAL A 94 -2.94 10.23 -0.52
CA VAL A 94 -3.26 11.31 0.42
C VAL A 94 -2.43 11.20 1.71
N PRO A 95 -2.51 10.12 2.51
CA PRO A 95 -1.69 10.00 3.71
C PRO A 95 -0.19 9.96 3.40
N ALA A 96 0.24 9.35 2.28
CA ALA A 96 1.65 9.34 1.87
C ALA A 96 2.18 10.77 1.62
N TYR A 97 1.43 11.57 0.87
CA TYR A 97 1.77 12.97 0.61
C TYR A 97 1.77 13.81 1.89
N LEU A 98 0.77 13.64 2.76
CA LEU A 98 0.70 14.36 4.03
C LEU A 98 1.89 14.03 4.94
N LEU A 99 2.25 12.75 5.04
CA LEU A 99 3.41 12.29 5.81
C LEU A 99 4.71 12.88 5.28
N TRP A 100 4.89 12.87 3.95
CA TRP A 100 6.04 13.48 3.30
C TRP A 100 6.15 14.98 3.61
N ARG A 101 5.05 15.74 3.44
CA ARG A 101 5.00 17.18 3.74
C ARG A 101 5.27 17.46 5.21
N PHE A 102 4.79 16.60 6.09
CA PHE A 102 5.03 16.69 7.53
C PHE A 102 6.50 16.43 7.89
N GLY A 103 7.13 15.44 7.27
CA GLY A 103 8.57 15.17 7.38
C GLY A 103 9.42 16.35 6.91
N LEU A 104 9.12 16.91 5.74
CA LEU A 104 9.80 18.09 5.21
C LEU A 104 9.76 19.30 6.15
N ARG A 105 8.66 19.50 6.88
CA ARG A 105 8.54 20.61 7.84
C ARG A 105 9.40 20.43 9.09
N ARG A 106 9.76 19.19 9.45
CA ARG A 106 10.58 18.86 10.62
C ARG A 106 12.03 18.60 10.29
N TYR A 107 12.31 18.39 9.01
CA TYR A 107 13.66 18.30 8.51
C TYR A 107 14.39 19.61 8.80
N LYS A 108 15.24 19.58 9.83
CA LYS A 108 16.25 20.61 10.05
C LYS A 108 17.49 20.15 9.30
N SER A 109 17.86 20.90 8.27
CA SER A 109 19.16 20.75 7.62
C SER A 109 20.25 20.87 8.69
N THR A 110 21.28 20.04 8.63
CA THR A 110 22.49 20.11 9.45
C THR A 110 23.39 21.32 9.09
N GLY A 111 22.84 22.38 8.49
CA GLY A 111 23.57 23.56 8.03
C GLY A 111 23.42 24.78 8.93
N SER A 112 24.47 25.02 9.73
CA SER A 112 24.88 26.19 10.56
C SER A 112 23.97 26.66 11.69
#